data_AF-S6UU71-F1
#
_entry.id   AF-S6UU71-F1
#
_cell.length_a   1.000
_cell.length_b   1.000
_cell.length_c   1.000
_cell.angle_alpha   90.00
_cell.angle_beta   90.00
_cell.angle_gamma   90.00
#
_symmetry.space_group_name_H-M   'P 1'
#
loop_
_entity.id
_entity.type
_entity.pdbx_description
1 polymer ?
#
loop_
_entity_poly.entity_id
_entity_poly.type
_entity_poly.pdbx_seq_one_letter_code
_entity_poly.pdbx_strand_id
1 'polypeptide(L)'
;MNSPQSIHRVMHEIKRRKLKVVRVTDLTPLMRRITLQGPELAGFISLGTDDHVKLFFPQTPQEHAALEELTATSDKDAPRPPMRDYTPRRYDEASGELDIDFVLH
;
A
#
# COMPACT_ATOMS: atom_id res chain seq x y z
N MET A 1 -22.69 28.51 -18.48
CA MET A 1 -22.84 27.04 -18.53
C MET A 1 -21.66 26.44 -17.77
N ASN A 2 -21.79 26.28 -16.45
CA ASN A 2 -20.86 25.53 -15.59
C ASN A 2 -21.63 24.29 -15.11
N SER A 3 -21.08 23.08 -15.06
CA SER A 3 -19.80 22.76 -14.42
C SER A 3 -19.09 21.56 -15.08
N PRO A 4 -17.78 21.64 -15.35
CA PRO A 4 -16.97 20.50 -15.76
C PRO A 4 -16.50 19.73 -14.52
N GLN A 5 -17.37 18.94 -13.91
CA GLN A 5 -16.97 17.93 -12.92
C GLN A 5 -17.23 16.55 -13.53
N SER A 6 -16.41 16.19 -14.52
CA SER A 6 -16.37 14.84 -15.07
C SER A 6 -15.44 13.97 -14.22
N ILE A 7 -15.94 12.82 -13.78
CA ILE A 7 -15.12 11.82 -13.09
C ILE A 7 -14.24 11.13 -14.14
N HIS A 8 -12.93 11.16 -13.93
CA HIS A 8 -11.96 10.49 -14.79
C HIS A 8 -11.23 9.41 -14.01
N ARG A 9 -11.29 8.17 -14.52
CA ARG A 9 -10.50 7.08 -13.97
C ARG A 9 -9.05 7.24 -14.39
N VAL A 10 -8.16 7.35 -13.41
CA VAL A 10 -6.71 7.37 -13.62
C VAL A 10 -6.16 5.98 -13.31
N MET A 11 -5.38 5.43 -14.23
CA MET A 11 -4.67 4.17 -14.01
C MET A 11 -3.19 4.47 -13.80
N HIS A 12 -2.67 4.11 -12.63
CA HIS A 12 -1.24 4.20 -12.34
C HIS A 12 -0.52 2.91 -12.78
N GLU A 13 0.75 3.04 -13.13
CA GLU A 13 1.63 1.90 -13.33
C GLU A 13 1.69 1.05 -12.05
N ILE A 14 1.36 -0.23 -12.15
CA ILE A 14 1.39 -1.14 -10.99
C ILE A 14 2.85 -1.44 -10.66
N LYS A 15 3.30 -0.93 -9.51
CA LYS A 15 4.63 -1.22 -8.96
C LYS A 15 4.49 -1.89 -7.61
N ARG A 16 5.19 -3.01 -7.42
CA ARG A 16 5.39 -3.62 -6.10
C ARG A 16 6.47 -2.83 -5.37
N ARG A 17 6.28 -2.63 -4.07
CA ARG A 17 7.17 -1.83 -3.23
C ARG A 17 7.43 -2.56 -1.93
N LYS A 18 8.70 -2.84 -1.64
CA LYS A 18 9.16 -3.35 -0.35
C LYS A 18 9.49 -2.17 0.56
N LEU A 19 8.65 -1.97 1.56
CA LEU A 19 8.76 -0.86 2.50
C LEU A 19 9.02 -1.38 3.92
N LYS A 20 9.53 -0.49 4.76
CA LYS A 20 9.78 -0.75 6.18
C LYS A 20 8.83 0.08 7.01
N VAL A 21 8.29 -0.53 8.07
CA VAL A 21 7.61 0.22 9.13
C VAL A 21 8.66 1.05 9.86
N VAL A 22 8.47 2.36 9.90
CA VAL A 22 9.36 3.29 10.63
C VAL A 22 8.69 3.89 11.85
N ARG A 23 7.35 3.88 11.90
CA ARG A 23 6.59 4.37 13.05
C ARG A 23 5.23 3.69 13.13
N VAL A 24 4.78 3.50 14.36
CA VAL A 24 3.44 3.00 14.71
C VAL A 24 2.82 3.98 15.69
N THR A 25 1.60 4.43 15.43
CA THR A 25 0.89 5.39 16.29
C THR A 25 -0.54 4.89 16.52
N ASP A 26 -0.92 4.70 17.77
CA ASP A 26 -2.32 4.46 18.13
C ASP A 26 -3.09 5.78 18.03
N LEU A 27 -4.05 5.86 17.12
CA LEU A 27 -4.88 7.06 16.91
C LEU A 27 -6.09 7.04 17.85
N THR A 28 -6.70 5.87 17.99
CA THR A 28 -7.83 5.58 18.89
C THR A 28 -7.69 4.14 19.39
N PRO A 29 -8.50 3.68 20.36
CA PRO A 29 -8.45 2.30 20.82
C PRO A 29 -8.65 1.25 19.70
N LEU A 30 -9.34 1.60 18.61
CA LEU A 30 -9.64 0.69 17.50
C LEU A 30 -8.99 1.12 16.19
N MET A 31 -8.04 2.08 16.21
CA MET A 31 -7.38 2.54 15.00
C MET A 31 -5.89 2.82 15.23
N ARG A 32 -5.06 2.26 14.38
CA ARG A 32 -3.59 2.39 14.42
C ARG A 32 -3.05 2.86 13.08
N ARG A 33 -2.24 3.91 13.09
CA ARG A 33 -1.47 4.36 11.94
C ARG A 33 -0.13 3.65 11.88
N ILE A 34 0.19 3.12 10.71
CA ILE A 34 1.49 2.57 10.36
C ILE A 34 2.14 3.51 9.33
N THR A 35 3.28 4.10 9.68
CA THR A 35 4.10 4.88 8.74
C THR A 35 5.16 3.97 8.12
N LEU A 36 5.19 3.96 6.79
CA LEU A 36 6.09 3.18 5.95
C LEU A 36 7.10 4.11 5.26
N GLN A 37 8.34 3.65 5.11
CA GLN A 37 9.37 4.30 4.30
C GLN A 37 10.18 3.26 3.51
N GLY A 38 10.83 3.72 2.44
CA GLY A 38 11.77 2.93 1.65
C GLY A 38 12.07 3.59 0.31
N PRO A 39 13.23 3.29 -0.31
CA PRO A 39 13.61 3.90 -1.59
C PRO A 39 12.61 3.57 -2.72
N GLU A 40 11.88 2.46 -2.61
CA GLU A 40 10.87 2.04 -3.58
C GLU A 40 9.58 2.89 -3.54
N LEU A 41 9.44 3.82 -2.58
CA LEU A 41 8.36 4.83 -2.62
C LEU A 41 8.59 5.91 -3.67
N ALA A 42 9.79 6.04 -4.24
CA ALA A 42 10.06 7.02 -5.29
C ALA A 42 9.03 6.91 -6.45
N GLY A 43 8.39 8.03 -6.78
CA GLY A 43 7.35 8.09 -7.80
C GLY A 43 6.03 7.41 -7.41
N PHE A 44 5.78 7.14 -6.12
CA PHE A 44 4.45 6.81 -5.63
C PHE A 44 3.53 8.02 -5.78
N ILE A 45 2.31 7.78 -6.27
CA ILE A 45 1.31 8.80 -6.53
C ILE A 45 0.00 8.29 -5.94
N SER A 46 -0.65 9.11 -5.13
CA SER A 46 -2.02 8.89 -4.68
C SER A 46 -2.72 10.24 -4.60
N LEU A 47 -3.53 10.53 -5.62
CA LEU A 47 -4.23 11.82 -5.79
C LEU A 47 -5.71 11.71 -5.46
N GLY A 48 -6.27 10.50 -5.56
CA GLY A 48 -7.67 10.21 -5.30
C GLY A 48 -7.90 9.86 -3.83
N THR A 49 -8.98 10.36 -3.24
CA THR A 49 -9.39 9.97 -1.89
C THR A 49 -9.86 8.51 -1.80
N ASP A 50 -10.16 7.90 -2.94
CA ASP A 50 -10.57 6.51 -3.13
C ASP A 50 -9.45 5.60 -3.66
N ASP A 51 -8.21 6.12 -3.72
CA ASP A 51 -7.04 5.31 -4.03
C ASP A 51 -6.85 4.20 -2.99
N HIS A 52 -6.35 3.05 -3.43
CA HIS A 52 -6.02 1.93 -2.56
C HIS A 52 -4.73 1.26 -2.99
N VAL A 53 -4.04 0.68 -2.01
CA VAL A 53 -2.90 -0.21 -2.19
C VAL A 53 -3.26 -1.60 -1.68
N LYS A 54 -2.67 -2.62 -2.30
CA LYS A 54 -2.74 -3.99 -1.78
C LYS A 54 -1.54 -4.24 -0.88
N LEU A 55 -1.82 -4.49 0.40
CA LEU A 55 -0.83 -4.98 1.36
C LEU A 55 -0.83 -6.50 1.39
N PHE A 56 0.35 -7.09 1.55
CA PHE A 56 0.58 -8.53 1.55
C PHE A 56 0.99 -8.95 2.97
N PHE A 57 0.29 -9.94 3.53
CA PHE A 57 0.48 -10.41 4.91
C PHE A 57 0.93 -11.88 4.91
N PRO A 58 2.21 -12.17 4.67
CA PRO A 58 2.72 -13.54 4.72
C PRO A 58 2.60 -14.12 6.13
N GLN A 59 2.21 -15.38 6.20
CA GLN A 59 1.99 -16.15 7.43
C GLN A 59 2.90 -17.39 7.51
N THR A 60 3.51 -17.79 6.39
CA THR A 60 4.43 -18.94 6.30
C THR A 60 5.79 -18.55 5.71
N PRO A 61 6.89 -19.28 6.03
CA PRO A 61 8.20 -19.04 5.43
C PRO A 61 8.18 -19.09 3.89
N GLN A 62 7.34 -19.94 3.32
CA GLN A 62 7.18 -20.09 1.88
C GLN A 62 6.53 -18.85 1.25
N GLU A 63 5.50 -18.27 1.90
CA GLU A 63 4.89 -17.01 1.45
C GLU A 63 5.83 -15.82 1.59
N HIS A 64 6.64 -15.78 2.65
CA HIS A 64 7.68 -14.78 2.82
C HIS A 64 8.71 -14.85 1.70
N ALA A 65 9.24 -16.06 1.41
CA ALA A 65 10.18 -16.26 0.31
C ALA A 65 9.57 -15.88 -1.05
N ALA A 66 8.31 -16.26 -1.28
CA ALA A 66 7.60 -15.87 -2.49
C ALA A 66 7.54 -14.35 -2.66
N LEU A 67 7.30 -13.56 -1.59
CA LEU A 67 7.29 -12.10 -1.67
C LEU A 67 8.65 -11.48 -1.98
N GLU A 68 9.74 -12.07 -1.49
CA GLU A 68 11.12 -11.62 -1.79
C GLU A 68 11.49 -11.89 -3.26
N GLU A 69 11.05 -13.03 -3.80
CA GLU A 69 11.34 -13.46 -5.17
C GLU A 69 10.39 -12.89 -6.23
N LEU A 70 9.28 -12.24 -5.80
CA LEU A 70 8.15 -11.83 -6.63
C LEU A 70 8.49 -10.69 -7.61
N THR A 71 9.34 -11.00 -8.58
CA THR A 71 9.49 -10.40 -9.90
C THR A 71 8.26 -10.73 -10.74
N ALA A 72 7.09 -10.16 -10.41
CA ALA A 72 5.85 -10.31 -11.20
C ALA A 72 5.56 -11.73 -11.73
N THR A 73 5.88 -12.79 -10.98
CA THR A 73 5.74 -14.16 -11.51
C THR A 73 4.26 -14.53 -11.59
N SER A 74 3.83 -14.94 -12.78
CA SER A 74 2.45 -15.28 -13.16
C SER A 74 2.03 -16.68 -12.73
N ASP A 75 2.81 -17.35 -11.88
CA ASP A 75 2.53 -18.71 -11.46
C ASP A 75 1.32 -18.73 -10.52
N LYS A 76 0.29 -19.49 -10.92
CA LYS A 76 -0.98 -19.60 -10.20
C LYS A 76 -0.88 -20.51 -8.99
N ASP A 77 0.10 -21.42 -8.97
CA ASP A 77 0.25 -22.44 -7.93
C ASP A 77 1.26 -22.04 -6.86
N ALA A 78 1.95 -20.90 -7.04
CA ALA A 78 2.85 -20.35 -6.04
C ALA A 78 2.11 -19.98 -4.74
N PRO A 79 2.71 -20.22 -3.56
CA PRO A 79 2.18 -19.75 -2.27
C PRO A 79 1.92 -18.25 -2.30
N ARG A 80 0.68 -17.83 -2.04
CA ARG A 80 0.29 -16.42 -2.06
C ARG A 80 -0.21 -15.99 -0.69
N PRO A 81 0.42 -14.97 -0.07
CA PRO A 81 -0.04 -14.47 1.21
C PRO A 81 -1.42 -13.81 1.07
N PRO A 82 -2.21 -13.78 2.15
CA PRO A 82 -3.38 -12.92 2.24
C PRO A 82 -3.08 -11.48 1.80
N MET A 83 -3.90 -10.96 0.88
CA MET A 83 -3.83 -9.57 0.42
C MET A 83 -5.04 -8.79 0.89
N ARG A 84 -4.87 -7.55 1.31
CA ARG A 84 -5.97 -6.66 1.69
C ARG A 84 -5.77 -5.27 1.09
N ASP A 85 -6.88 -4.68 0.68
CA ASP A 85 -6.93 -3.31 0.20
C ASP A 85 -6.93 -2.35 1.40
N TYR A 86 -6.04 -1.37 1.36
CA TYR A 86 -5.96 -0.28 2.33
C TYR A 86 -5.84 1.05 1.60
N THR A 87 -6.39 2.10 2.20
CA THR A 87 -6.31 3.47 1.68
C THR A 87 -4.99 4.12 2.10
N PRO A 88 -4.18 4.65 1.17
CA PRO A 88 -3.09 5.58 1.48
C PRO A 88 -3.65 6.79 2.22
N ARG A 89 -3.35 6.92 3.52
CA ARG A 89 -3.92 8.00 4.32
C ARG A 89 -3.22 9.34 4.02
N ARG A 90 -1.91 9.29 3.82
CA ARG A 90 -1.04 10.41 3.47
C ARG A 90 0.20 9.85 2.82
N TYR A 91 0.64 10.47 1.73
CA TYR A 91 1.99 10.31 1.21
C TYR A 91 2.68 11.67 1.23
N ASP A 92 3.88 11.72 1.78
CA ASP A 92 4.73 12.91 1.84
C ASP A 92 6.03 12.62 1.09
N GLU A 93 6.16 13.18 -0.10
CA GLU A 93 7.31 12.95 -0.97
C GLU A 93 8.61 13.52 -0.38
N ALA A 94 8.55 14.63 0.37
CA ALA A 94 9.73 15.27 0.93
C ALA A 94 10.38 14.41 2.02
N SER A 95 9.55 13.76 2.84
CA SER A 95 10.01 12.82 3.88
C SER A 95 10.09 11.36 3.39
N GLY A 96 9.51 11.04 2.23
CA GLY A 96 9.36 9.68 1.73
C GLY A 96 8.47 8.81 2.63
N GLU A 97 7.54 9.40 3.38
CA GLU A 97 6.65 8.69 4.31
C GLU A 97 5.29 8.40 3.68
N LEU A 98 4.84 7.15 3.83
CA LEU A 98 3.49 6.71 3.51
C LEU A 98 2.78 6.26 4.80
N ASP A 99 1.68 6.91 5.14
CA ASP A 99 0.83 6.53 6.27
C ASP A 99 -0.34 5.65 5.79
N ILE A 100 -0.60 4.57 6.53
CA ILE A 100 -1.77 3.70 6.36
C ILE A 100 -2.46 3.51 7.72
N ASP A 101 -3.77 3.76 7.76
CA ASP A 101 -4.58 3.58 8.97
C ASP A 101 -5.26 2.21 8.96
N PHE A 102 -5.08 1.46 10.04
CA PHE A 102 -5.64 0.14 10.28
C PHE A 102 -6.75 0.21 11.31
N VAL A 103 -7.89 -0.40 11.01
CA VAL A 103 -8.90 -0.73 12.02
C VAL A 103 -8.42 -1.97 12.78
N LEU A 104 -8.51 -1.93 14.10
CA LEU A 104 -8.21 -3.06 14.99
C LEU A 104 -9.52 -3.80 15.29
N HIS A 105 -9.51 -5.13 15.11
CA HIS A 105 -10.65 -6.02 15.31
C HIS A 105 -10.43 -6.94 16.52
#